data_AF-A0AAJ5WUA1-F1
#
_entry.id   AF-A0AAJ5WUA1-F1
#
_cell.length_a   1.000
_cell.length_b   1.000
_cell.length_c   1.000
_cell.angle_alpha   90.00
_cell.angle_beta   90.00
_cell.angle_gamma   90.00
#
_symmetry.space_group_name_H-M   'P 1'
#
loop_
_entity.id
_entity.type
_entity.pdbx_description
1 polymer ?
#
loop_
_entity_poly.entity_id
_entity_poly.type
_entity_poly.pdbx_seq_one_letter_code
_entity_poly.pdbx_strand_id
1 'polypeptide(L)' 'MGVAMHIDQQITQYLPHLNAKQKQAVLSVVKTFAAEQQDWWEEIGMEQQEAIDRSLAEMKAGKLTAHEDVMKKYKKWLKK' A
#
# COMPACT_ATOMS: atom_id res chain seq x y z
N MET A 1 22.97 -3.73 -5.30
CA MET A 1 22.79 -3.48 -6.75
C MET A 1 23.13 -4.67 -7.65
N GLY A 2 23.97 -5.64 -7.26
CA GLY A 2 24.37 -6.74 -8.17
C GLY A 2 23.35 -7.87 -8.40
N VAL A 3 22.51 -8.20 -7.41
CA VAL A 3 21.60 -9.36 -7.50
C VAL A 3 20.40 -9.11 -8.40
N ALA A 4 19.75 -7.94 -8.28
CA ALA A 4 18.61 -7.57 -9.14
C ALA A 4 19.00 -7.53 -10.62
N MET A 5 20.16 -6.93 -10.92
CA MET A 5 20.69 -6.85 -12.28
C MET A 5 20.97 -8.24 -12.89
N HIS A 6 21.36 -9.22 -12.08
CA HIS A 6 21.58 -10.60 -12.54
C HIS A 6 20.26 -11.33 -12.85
N ILE A 7 19.21 -11.06 -12.08
CA ILE A 7 17.87 -11.64 -12.32
C ILE A 7 17.25 -11.04 -13.60
N ASP A 8 17.39 -9.73 -13.80
CA ASP A 8 16.89 -9.04 -15.01
C ASP A 8 17.53 -9.60 -16.29
N GLN A 9 18.82 -9.90 -16.23
CA GLN A 9 19.57 -10.53 -17.33
C GLN A 9 19.04 -11.94 -17.63
N GLN A 10 18.80 -12.76 -16.60
CA GLN A 10 18.25 -14.10 -16.77
C GLN A 10 16.84 -14.06 -17.36
N ILE A 11 15.95 -13.19 -16.86
CA ILE A 11 14.60 -13.02 -17.42
C ILE A 11 14.69 -12.68 -18.90
N THR A 12 15.50 -11.68 -19.26
CA THR A 12 15.70 -11.25 -20.65
C THR A 12 16.23 -12.38 -21.54
N GLN A 13 17.10 -13.24 -21.02
CA GLN A 13 17.62 -14.39 -21.76
C GLN A 13 16.55 -15.44 -22.08
N TYR A 14 15.58 -15.65 -21.18
CA TYR A 14 14.55 -16.69 -21.35
C TYR A 14 13.32 -16.22 -22.13
N LEU A 15 12.94 -14.93 -22.08
CA LEU A 15 11.76 -14.39 -22.76
C LEU A 15 11.66 -14.69 -24.28
N PRO A 16 12.76 -14.69 -25.08
CA PRO A 16 12.71 -14.99 -26.50
C PRO A 16 12.25 -16.42 -26.82
N HIS A 17 12.50 -17.37 -25.93
CA HIS A 17 12.18 -18.79 -26.12
C HIS A 17 10.70 -19.11 -25.92
N LEU A 18 9.91 -18.15 -25.44
CA LEU A 18 8.49 -18.32 -25.18
C LEU A 18 7.64 -18.13 -26.45
N ASN A 19 6.59 -18.94 -26.59
CA ASN A 19 5.58 -18.73 -27.62
C ASN A 19 4.58 -17.61 -27.21
N ALA A 20 3.73 -17.20 -28.14
CA ALA A 20 2.77 -16.10 -27.93
C ALA A 20 1.85 -16.31 -26.70
N LYS A 21 1.34 -17.54 -26.51
CA LYS A 21 0.45 -17.86 -25.37
C LYS A 21 1.20 -17.75 -24.04
N GLN A 22 2.44 -18.24 -23.99
CA GLN A 22 3.29 -18.14 -22.81
C GLN A 22 3.68 -16.69 -22.51
N LYS A 23 4.02 -15.89 -23.53
CA LYS A 23 4.30 -14.46 -23.38
C LYS A 23 3.11 -13.69 -22.81
N GLN A 24 1.90 -14.03 -23.25
CA GLN A 24 0.67 -13.42 -22.73
C GLN A 24 0.45 -13.76 -21.25
N ALA A 25 0.71 -15.00 -20.83
CA ALA A 25 0.63 -15.39 -19.43
C ALA A 25 1.66 -14.65 -18.57
N VAL A 26 2.91 -14.57 -19.02
CA VAL A 26 3.98 -13.82 -18.33
C VAL A 26 3.61 -12.34 -18.23
N LEU A 27 3.14 -11.72 -19.31
CA LEU A 27 2.71 -10.33 -19.31
C LEU A 27 1.58 -10.07 -18.31
N SER A 28 0.62 -10.99 -18.19
CA SER A 28 -0.47 -10.87 -17.22
C SER A 28 0.05 -10.82 -15.79
N VAL A 29 0.95 -11.74 -15.43
CA VAL A 29 1.55 -11.82 -14.09
C VAL A 29 2.37 -10.57 -13.78
N VAL A 30 3.20 -10.11 -14.72
CA VAL A 30 4.00 -8.88 -14.56
C VAL A 30 3.10 -7.67 -14.37
N LYS A 31 1.99 -7.57 -15.13
CA LYS A 31 1.01 -6.49 -14.97
C LYS A 31 0.33 -6.51 -13.61
N THR A 32 0.02 -7.69 -13.06
CA THR A 32 -0.53 -7.79 -11.70
C THR A 32 0.44 -7.21 -10.67
N PHE A 33 1.71 -7.61 -10.69
CA PHE A 33 2.72 -7.06 -9.77
C PHE A 33 3.03 -5.58 -10.00
N ALA A 34 2.89 -5.10 -11.25
CA ALA A 34 3.04 -3.67 -11.56
C ALA A 34 1.82 -2.84 -11.11
N ALA A 35 0.62 -3.42 -11.15
CA ALA A 35 -0.61 -2.78 -10.68
C ALA A 35 -0.72 -2.78 -9.15
N GLU A 36 -0.21 -3.81 -8.48
CA GLU A 36 -0.07 -3.87 -7.00
C GLU A 36 0.92 -2.82 -6.44
N GLN A 37 1.60 -2.04 -7.29
CA GLN A 37 2.35 -0.86 -6.84
C GLN A 37 1.50 0.40 -6.73
N GLN A 38 0.19 0.32 -6.95
CA GLN A 38 -0.69 1.44 -6.66
C GLN A 38 -0.68 1.64 -5.14
N ASP A 39 -0.23 2.82 -4.69
CA ASP A 39 -0.16 3.16 -3.27
C ASP A 39 -1.56 2.97 -2.68
N TRP A 40 -1.68 2.36 -1.49
CA TRP A 40 -2.98 2.22 -0.79
C TRP A 40 -3.66 3.59 -0.64
N TRP A 41 -2.89 4.68 -0.64
CA TRP A 41 -3.40 6.04 -0.68
C TRP A 41 -4.32 6.30 -1.87
N GLU A 42 -4.00 5.77 -3.04
CA GLU A 42 -4.83 5.88 -4.25
C GLU A 42 -6.04 4.92 -4.25
N GLU A 43 -6.07 3.93 -3.37
CA GLU A 43 -7.17 2.98 -3.25
C GLU A 43 -8.30 3.49 -2.33
N ILE A 44 -7.99 4.37 -1.38
CA ILE A 44 -8.99 4.95 -0.48
C ILE A 44 -9.75 6.11 -1.13
N GLY A 45 -11.02 6.28 -0.75
CA GLY A 45 -11.87 7.34 -1.29
C GLY A 45 -11.41 8.74 -0.86
N MET A 46 -11.82 9.75 -1.63
CA MET A 46 -11.49 11.16 -1.37
C MET A 46 -11.86 11.61 0.05
N GLU A 47 -13.04 11.21 0.56
CA GLU A 47 -13.47 11.54 1.93
C GLU A 47 -12.51 10.97 3.00
N GLN A 48 -11.94 9.79 2.75
CA GLN A 48 -10.99 9.15 3.66
C GLN A 48 -9.63 9.85 3.61
N GLN A 49 -9.17 10.21 2.42
CA GLN A 49 -7.95 11.01 2.24
C GLN A 49 -8.07 12.35 2.97
N GLU A 50 -9.17 13.08 2.76
CA GLU A 50 -9.45 14.36 3.43
C GLU A 50 -9.50 14.21 4.96
N ALA A 51 -10.12 13.15 5.47
CA ALA A 51 -10.18 12.86 6.90
C ALA A 51 -8.78 12.60 7.49
N ILE A 52 -7.92 11.89 6.77
CA ILE A 52 -6.53 11.62 7.18
C ILE A 52 -5.72 12.91 7.15
N ASP A 53 -5.78 13.69 6.07
CA ASP A 53 -5.06 14.96 5.94
C ASP A 53 -5.44 15.94 7.05
N ARG A 54 -6.75 16.05 7.34
CA ARG A 54 -7.24 16.84 8.46
C ARG A 54 -6.67 16.35 9.79
N SER A 55 -6.69 15.04 10.04
CA SER A 55 -6.16 14.45 11.28
C SER A 55 -4.66 14.71 11.45
N LEU A 56 -3.89 14.64 10.35
CA LEU A 56 -2.46 14.97 10.34
C LEU A 56 -2.23 16.46 10.63
N ALA A 57 -3.06 17.36 10.10
CA ALA A 57 -2.99 18.79 10.38
C ALA A 57 -3.33 19.10 11.86
N GLU A 58 -4.38 18.48 12.40
CA GLU A 58 -4.76 18.61 13.80
C GLU A 58 -3.66 18.09 14.74
N MET A 59 -3.02 16.96 14.39
CA MET A 59 -1.87 16.44 15.11
C MET A 59 -0.69 17.42 15.12
N LYS A 60 -0.32 17.98 13.96
CA LYS A 60 0.74 18.98 13.84
C LYS A 60 0.43 20.25 14.65
N ALA A 61 -0.84 20.62 14.76
CA ALA A 61 -1.32 21.72 15.59
C ALA A 61 -1.40 21.38 17.10
N GLY A 62 -0.97 20.18 17.52
CA GLY A 62 -0.99 19.74 18.91
C GLY A 62 -2.39 19.38 19.44
N LYS A 63 -3.39 19.23 18.57
CA LYS A 63 -4.77 18.88 18.95
C LYS A 63 -4.93 17.38 19.17
N LEU A 64 -4.01 16.78 19.92
CA LEU A 64 -4.05 15.38 20.28
C LEU A 64 -4.71 15.19 21.65
N THR A 65 -5.38 14.06 21.84
CA THR A 65 -5.87 13.64 23.16
C THR A 65 -4.98 12.52 23.66
N ALA A 66 -4.49 12.64 24.90
CA ALA A 66 -3.68 11.59 25.51
C ALA A 66 -4.49 10.29 25.65
N HIS A 67 -3.84 9.16 25.37
CA HIS A 67 -4.47 7.84 25.44
C HIS A 67 -5.17 7.59 26.79
N GLU A 68 -4.53 7.98 27.90
CA GLU A 68 -5.12 7.84 29.24
C GLU A 68 -6.48 8.53 29.38
N ASP A 69 -6.62 9.73 28.80
CA ASP A 69 -7.84 10.52 28.90
C ASP A 69 -8.96 9.96 28.03
N VAL A 70 -8.62 9.42 26.85
CA VAL A 70 -9.56 8.65 26.02
C VAL A 70 -10.05 7.43 26.78
N MET A 71 -9.15 6.66 27.39
CA MET A 71 -9.50 5.45 28.13
C MET A 71 -10.32 5.74 29.39
N LYS A 72 -10.04 6.84 30.11
CA LYS A 72 -10.87 7.30 31.24
C LYS A 72 -12.33 7.53 30.81
N LYS A 73 -12.56 8.15 29.64
CA LYS A 73 -13.92 8.35 29.10
C LYS A 73 -14.55 7.04 28.64
N TYR A 74 -13.79 6.20 27.92
CA TYR A 74 -14.28 4.93 27.38
C TYR A 74 -14.73 3.94 28.47
N LYS A 75 -14.04 3.91 29.62
CA LYS A 75 -14.38 3.06 30.78
C LYS A 75 -15.85 3.14 31.22
N LYS A 76 -16.55 4.25 30.96
CA LYS A 76 -17.98 4.41 31.29
C LYS A 76 -18.89 3.42 30.54
N TRP A 77 -18.48 3.01 29.34
CA TRP A 77 -19.24 2.13 28.45
C TRP A 77 -18.87 0.65 28.58
N LEU A 78 -17.84 0.35 29.39
CA LEU A 78 -17.38 -1.03 29.65
C LEU A 78 -18.13 -1.71 30.80
N LYS A 79 -19.02 -1.00 31.50
CA LYS A 79 -19.82 -1.59 32.57
C LYS A 79 -21.04 -2.28 31.95
N LYS A 80 -21.06 -3.60 32.01
CA LYS A 80 -22.25 -4.44 31.79
C LYS A 80 -23.31 -4.18 32.85
#